data_AF-A0A3D5MZP8-F1
#
_entry.id   AF-A0A3D5MZP8-F1
#
_cell.length_a   1.000
_cell.length_b   1.000
_cell.length_c   1.000
_cell.angle_alpha   90.00
_cell.angle_beta   90.00
_cell.angle_gamma   90.00
#
_symmetry.space_group_name_H-M   'P 1'
#
loop_
_entity.id
_entity.type
_entity.pdbx_description
1 polymer ?
#
loop_
_entity_poly.entity_id
_entity_poly.type
_entity_poly.pdbx_seq_one_letter_code
_entity_poly.pdbx_strand_id
1 'polypeptide(L)'
;MLFLKEVFIINTNKKAKENKYTTKDVLTEITVYKKDGTEFICKIDTFDAERVKNAGPWFAEWHKDFNSYLVQRLITTTVNGKTKRTKQTIQSFILDVDPRTPIKHLNKNTLDNRKNNLEIYDRYSKNDCEKIDHETMGIILRDKFGNPKDTALIDMDDVNDVVKDGYNWVAYRKGNELMVVANTKNGRIRLDEFIMEPEEGAKIHHINLNPLDNRRKNLEIKEL
;
A
#
# COMPACT_ATOMS: atom_id res chain seq x y z
N MET A 1 -52.19 27.60 -15.36
CA MET A 1 -51.77 26.36 -14.67
C MET A 1 -50.37 26.01 -15.16
N LEU A 2 -49.34 26.44 -14.44
CA LEU A 2 -47.93 26.20 -14.75
C LEU A 2 -47.39 25.28 -13.64
N PHE A 3 -47.02 24.05 -14.02
CA PHE A 3 -46.42 23.09 -13.10
C PHE A 3 -45.00 23.55 -12.72
N LEU A 4 -44.83 23.99 -11.48
CA LEU A 4 -43.52 24.16 -10.85
C LEU A 4 -42.90 22.77 -10.66
N LYS A 5 -41.83 22.48 -11.39
CA LYS A 5 -40.95 21.34 -11.10
C LYS A 5 -40.31 21.57 -9.73
N GLU A 6 -40.61 20.69 -8.79
CA GLU A 6 -39.88 20.62 -7.52
C GLU A 6 -38.40 20.38 -7.80
N VAL A 7 -37.58 21.36 -7.45
CA VAL A 7 -36.13 21.22 -7.42
C VAL A 7 -35.78 20.50 -6.12
N PHE A 8 -35.51 19.20 -6.20
CA PHE A 8 -34.90 18.45 -5.10
C PHE A 8 -33.47 18.95 -4.88
N ILE A 9 -33.30 19.90 -3.97
CA ILE A 9 -31.97 20.26 -3.45
C ILE A 9 -31.54 19.14 -2.49
N ILE A 10 -30.78 18.17 -3.00
CA ILE A 10 -30.14 17.17 -2.14
C ILE A 10 -29.03 17.87 -1.35
N ASN A 11 -29.36 18.27 -0.13
CA ASN A 11 -28.41 18.83 0.82
C ASN A 11 -27.48 17.71 1.32
N THR A 12 -26.36 17.47 0.64
CA THR A 12 -25.36 16.46 1.04
C THR A 12 -24.47 16.93 2.20
N ASN A 13 -25.07 17.51 3.24
CA ASN A 13 -24.40 17.69 4.53
C ASN A 13 -24.47 16.38 5.32
N LYS A 14 -23.81 15.32 4.82
CA LYS A 14 -23.59 14.09 5.59
C LYS A 14 -22.58 14.38 6.72
N LYS A 15 -23.04 14.90 7.85
CA LYS A 15 -22.24 14.89 9.09
C LYS A 15 -21.94 13.42 9.41
N ALA A 16 -20.66 13.08 9.50
CA ALA A 16 -20.27 11.77 9.98
C ALA A 16 -20.85 11.56 11.38
N LYS A 17 -21.43 10.38 11.63
CA LYS A 17 -22.03 10.02 12.91
C LYS A 17 -20.95 10.12 13.99
N GLU A 18 -21.29 10.73 15.12
CA GLU A 18 -20.36 10.90 16.23
C GLU A 18 -19.83 9.54 16.71
N ASN A 19 -18.51 9.44 16.90
CA ASN A 19 -17.90 8.21 17.38
C ASN A 19 -18.07 8.07 18.89
N LYS A 20 -18.28 6.83 19.34
CA LYS A 20 -18.31 6.51 20.78
C LYS A 20 -16.96 5.98 21.21
N TYR A 21 -16.50 6.37 22.40
CA TYR A 21 -15.21 5.97 22.96
C TYR A 21 -15.44 5.23 24.27
N THR A 22 -14.89 4.02 24.37
CA THR A 22 -14.95 3.18 25.57
C THR A 22 -13.52 2.83 25.98
N THR A 23 -13.07 3.36 27.11
CA THR A 23 -11.72 3.12 27.62
C THR A 23 -11.71 1.99 28.64
N LYS A 24 -10.75 1.07 28.50
CA LYS A 24 -10.47 -0.04 29.42
C LYS A 24 -8.95 -0.08 29.65
N ASP A 25 -8.53 0.51 30.77
CA ASP A 25 -7.11 0.60 31.16
C ASP A 25 -6.25 1.28 30.07
N VAL A 26 -5.31 0.55 29.44
CA VAL A 26 -4.41 1.07 28.39
C VAL A 26 -5.01 1.04 26.97
N LEU A 27 -6.20 0.47 26.80
CA LEU A 27 -6.89 0.32 25.52
C LEU A 27 -8.13 1.20 25.44
N THR A 28 -8.28 1.94 24.35
CA THR A 28 -9.54 2.63 24.02
C THR A 28 -10.15 2.05 22.75
N GLU A 29 -11.42 1.65 22.85
CA GLU A 29 -12.26 1.20 21.74
C GLU A 29 -13.07 2.38 21.20
N ILE A 30 -13.07 2.55 19.88
CA ILE A 30 -13.81 3.58 19.16
C ILE A 30 -14.86 2.89 18.29
N THR A 31 -16.13 3.16 18.54
CA THR A 31 -17.21 2.79 17.62
C THR A 31 -17.21 3.77 16.44
N VAL A 32 -16.82 3.28 15.27
CA VAL A 32 -16.82 4.02 14.01
C VAL A 32 -17.85 3.45 13.05
N TYR A 33 -18.24 4.24 12.06
CA TYR A 33 -19.37 3.93 11.20
C TYR A 33 -18.96 3.92 9.73
N LYS A 34 -19.49 2.96 8.98
CA LYS A 34 -19.52 3.02 7.51
C LYS A 34 -20.66 3.93 7.04
N LYS A 35 -20.67 4.29 5.76
CA LYS A 35 -21.68 5.16 5.11
C LYS A 35 -23.13 4.68 5.27
N ASP A 36 -23.36 3.37 5.40
CA ASP A 36 -24.66 2.70 5.62
C ASP A 36 -25.05 2.61 7.11
N GLY A 37 -24.17 3.04 8.02
CA GLY A 37 -24.38 3.00 9.46
C GLY A 37 -23.88 1.73 10.14
N THR A 38 -23.33 0.76 9.41
CA THR A 38 -22.68 -0.42 10.00
C THR A 38 -21.56 0.01 10.96
N GLU A 39 -21.57 -0.59 12.15
CA GLU A 39 -20.62 -0.28 13.21
C GLU A 39 -19.35 -1.14 13.07
N PHE A 40 -18.21 -0.54 13.37
CA PHE A 40 -16.92 -1.20 13.53
C PHE A 40 -16.27 -0.74 14.82
N ILE A 41 -15.49 -1.63 15.46
CA ILE A 41 -14.70 -1.30 16.64
C ILE A 41 -13.25 -1.12 16.22
N CYS A 42 -12.76 0.11 16.35
CA CYS A 42 -11.36 0.46 16.20
C CYS A 42 -10.69 0.47 17.58
N LYS A 43 -9.48 -0.05 17.69
CA LYS A 43 -8.68 -0.07 18.93
C LYS A 43 -7.51 0.89 18.79
N ILE A 44 -7.24 1.65 19.84
CA ILE A 44 -6.09 2.55 19.95
C ILE A 44 -5.53 2.49 21.36
N ASP A 45 -4.30 2.98 21.56
CA ASP A 45 -3.78 3.20 22.91
C ASP A 45 -4.56 4.33 23.59
N THR A 46 -4.88 4.15 24.87
CA THR A 46 -5.65 5.15 25.64
C THR A 46 -4.95 6.51 25.71
N PHE A 47 -3.61 6.52 25.72
CA PHE A 47 -2.82 7.75 25.64
C PHE A 47 -3.19 8.64 24.43
N ASP A 48 -3.65 8.02 23.34
CA ASP A 48 -3.98 8.72 22.10
C ASP A 48 -5.46 9.12 21.99
N ALA A 49 -6.31 8.70 22.93
CA ALA A 49 -7.76 8.83 22.84
C ALA A 49 -8.24 10.28 22.71
N GLU A 50 -7.74 11.19 23.55
CA GLU A 50 -8.16 12.60 23.54
C GLU A 50 -7.78 13.29 22.23
N ARG A 51 -6.54 13.11 21.75
CA ARG A 51 -6.12 13.71 20.47
C ARG A 51 -6.88 13.13 19.28
N VAL A 52 -7.19 11.83 19.29
CA VAL A 52 -7.99 11.18 18.25
C VAL A 52 -9.43 11.70 18.27
N LYS A 53 -10.04 11.83 19.44
CA LYS A 53 -11.38 12.38 19.60
C LYS A 53 -11.50 13.82 19.11
N ASN A 54 -10.54 14.67 19.47
CA ASN A 54 -10.50 16.07 19.06
C ASN A 54 -10.21 16.25 17.55
N ALA A 55 -9.56 15.27 16.93
CA ALA A 55 -9.24 15.28 15.50
C ALA A 55 -10.44 15.05 14.57
N GLY A 56 -11.57 14.58 15.09
CA GLY A 56 -12.86 14.69 14.40
C GLY A 56 -13.64 13.39 14.34
N PRO A 57 -14.74 13.38 13.56
CA PRO A 57 -15.44 12.14 13.33
C PRO A 57 -14.65 11.28 12.35
N TRP A 58 -14.34 10.07 12.81
CA TRP A 58 -13.73 8.99 12.06
C TRP A 58 -14.80 8.10 11.44
N PHE A 59 -14.51 7.54 10.27
CA PHE A 59 -15.39 6.61 9.57
C PHE A 59 -14.62 5.42 9.03
N ALA A 60 -15.30 4.29 8.90
CA ALA A 60 -14.75 3.08 8.28
C ALA A 60 -15.02 3.09 6.77
N GLU A 61 -13.98 2.84 5.99
CA GLU A 61 -14.09 2.72 4.53
C GLU A 61 -13.31 1.49 4.04
N TRP A 62 -13.91 0.74 3.12
CA TRP A 62 -13.26 -0.42 2.51
C TRP A 62 -12.03 0.00 1.73
N HIS A 63 -10.92 -0.70 1.94
CA HIS A 63 -9.66 -0.46 1.25
C HIS A 63 -9.16 -1.74 0.58
N LYS A 64 -9.18 -1.73 -0.75
CA LYS A 64 -8.85 -2.90 -1.58
C LYS A 64 -7.47 -3.51 -1.28
N ASP A 65 -6.46 -2.68 -1.06
CA ASP A 65 -5.08 -3.17 -0.89
C ASP A 65 -4.90 -3.90 0.45
N PHE A 66 -5.72 -3.57 1.46
CA PHE A 66 -5.71 -4.26 2.75
C PHE A 66 -6.75 -5.38 2.81
N ASN A 67 -7.62 -5.50 1.79
CA ASN A 67 -8.80 -6.35 1.80
C ASN A 67 -9.60 -6.22 3.12
N SER A 68 -9.70 -4.99 3.63
CA SER A 68 -10.26 -4.70 4.95
C SER A 68 -10.74 -3.25 5.02
N TYR A 69 -11.38 -2.87 6.12
CA TYR A 69 -11.76 -1.50 6.40
C TYR A 69 -10.63 -0.73 7.07
N LEU A 70 -10.36 0.48 6.58
CA LEU A 70 -9.52 1.46 7.27
C LEU A 70 -10.40 2.50 7.96
N VAL A 71 -9.91 3.00 9.09
CA VAL A 71 -10.53 4.11 9.80
C VAL A 71 -9.86 5.41 9.37
N GLN A 72 -10.67 6.37 8.92
CA GLN A 72 -10.18 7.59 8.28
C GLN A 72 -10.98 8.81 8.69
N ARG A 73 -10.39 9.99 8.52
CA ARG A 73 -11.04 11.30 8.60
C ARG A 73 -10.85 12.09 7.31
N LEU A 74 -11.74 13.03 7.05
CA LEU A 74 -11.60 13.99 5.95
C LEU A 74 -10.95 15.28 6.44
N ILE A 75 -9.85 15.67 5.82
CA ILE A 75 -9.19 16.96 6.02
C ILE A 75 -9.56 17.87 4.85
N THR A 76 -10.10 19.05 5.15
CA THR A 76 -10.43 20.07 4.15
C THR A 76 -9.43 21.21 4.27
N THR A 77 -8.71 21.49 3.19
CA THR A 77 -7.75 22.60 3.09
C THR A 77 -8.13 23.50 1.94
N THR A 78 -8.10 24.82 2.14
CA THR A 78 -8.29 25.79 1.06
C THR A 78 -6.93 26.29 0.61
N VAL A 79 -6.56 26.04 -0.64
CA VAL A 79 -5.30 26.51 -1.24
C VAL A 79 -5.66 27.30 -2.50
N ASN A 80 -5.25 28.57 -2.57
CA ASN A 80 -5.52 29.48 -3.70
C ASN A 80 -7.03 29.55 -4.07
N GLY A 81 -7.90 29.64 -3.06
CA GLY A 81 -9.35 29.68 -3.25
C GLY A 81 -9.99 28.35 -3.67
N LYS A 82 -9.20 27.28 -3.88
CA LYS A 82 -9.70 25.93 -4.19
C LYS A 82 -9.74 25.08 -2.94
N THR A 83 -10.92 24.56 -2.63
CA THR A 83 -11.12 23.60 -1.55
C THR A 83 -10.64 22.21 -1.98
N LYS A 84 -9.60 21.70 -1.31
CA LYS A 84 -9.11 20.34 -1.47
C LYS A 84 -9.53 19.51 -0.26
N ARG A 85 -10.14 18.36 -0.52
CA ARG A 85 -10.43 17.35 0.51
C ARG A 85 -9.43 16.20 0.38
N THR A 86 -8.78 15.86 1.47
CA THR A 86 -7.86 14.73 1.56
C THR A 86 -8.31 13.79 2.69
N LYS A 87 -7.92 12.52 2.59
CA LYS A 87 -8.20 11.53 3.62
C LYS A 87 -6.93 11.31 4.43
N GLN A 88 -7.06 11.25 5.76
CA GLN A 88 -6.01 10.81 6.65
C GLN A 88 -6.48 9.57 7.40
N THR A 89 -5.62 8.56 7.47
CA THR A 89 -5.91 7.32 8.19
C THR A 89 -5.61 7.49 9.68
N ILE A 90 -6.32 6.75 10.53
CA ILE A 90 -6.12 6.84 11.98
C ILE A 90 -4.70 6.40 12.37
N GLN A 91 -4.13 5.39 11.70
CA GLN A 91 -2.75 4.96 11.95
C GLN A 91 -1.73 6.05 11.60
N SER A 92 -1.90 6.76 10.47
CA SER A 92 -1.00 7.88 10.12
C SER A 92 -1.11 9.05 11.09
N PHE A 93 -2.31 9.28 11.64
CA PHE A 93 -2.53 10.31 12.65
C PHE A 93 -1.92 9.92 14.01
N ILE A 94 -2.06 8.65 14.41
CA ILE A 94 -1.47 8.12 15.66
C ILE A 94 0.06 8.14 15.60
N LEU A 95 0.65 7.78 14.47
CA LEU A 95 2.10 7.81 14.31
C LEU A 95 2.65 9.22 14.01
N ASP A 96 1.78 10.21 13.79
CA ASP A 96 2.14 11.58 13.40
C ASP A 96 3.06 11.64 12.16
N VAL A 97 2.66 10.93 11.10
CA VAL A 97 3.41 10.84 9.84
C VAL A 97 2.56 11.28 8.64
N ASP A 98 3.23 11.56 7.51
CA ASP A 98 2.55 11.86 6.25
C ASP A 98 1.51 10.76 5.92
N PRO A 99 0.29 11.10 5.47
CA PRO A 99 -0.73 10.11 5.13
C PRO A 99 -0.32 9.11 4.03
N ARG A 100 0.74 9.40 3.27
CA ARG A 100 1.32 8.52 2.24
C ARG A 100 2.42 7.61 2.79
N THR A 101 2.85 7.80 4.04
CA THR A 101 3.82 6.92 4.70
C THR A 101 3.23 5.50 4.78
N PRO A 102 3.94 4.49 4.24
CA PRO A 102 3.55 3.09 4.37
C PRO A 102 3.53 2.66 5.83
N ILE A 103 2.38 2.19 6.29
CA ILE A 103 2.20 1.66 7.65
C ILE A 103 1.60 0.27 7.54
N LYS A 104 2.20 -0.67 8.27
CA LYS A 104 1.79 -2.07 8.34
C LYS A 104 1.21 -2.38 9.71
N HIS A 105 0.12 -3.15 9.72
CA HIS A 105 -0.45 -3.73 10.93
C HIS A 105 0.16 -5.11 11.18
N LEU A 106 0.91 -5.28 12.27
CA LEU A 106 1.67 -6.49 12.55
C LEU A 106 0.75 -7.72 12.71
N ASN A 107 -0.40 -7.55 13.37
CA ASN A 107 -1.41 -8.60 13.55
C ASN A 107 -2.39 -8.74 12.37
N LYS A 108 -2.18 -8.01 11.27
CA LYS A 108 -3.06 -7.96 10.08
C LYS A 108 -4.49 -7.46 10.32
N ASN A 109 -4.82 -6.99 11.52
CA ASN A 109 -6.09 -6.36 11.85
C ASN A 109 -5.97 -4.84 11.69
N THR A 110 -6.50 -4.30 10.60
CA THR A 110 -6.46 -2.87 10.29
C THR A 110 -7.29 -1.99 11.22
N LEU A 111 -8.17 -2.60 12.04
CA LEU A 111 -8.92 -1.90 13.07
C LEU A 111 -8.15 -1.84 14.40
N ASP A 112 -7.03 -2.53 14.54
CA ASP A 112 -6.16 -2.45 15.71
C ASP A 112 -5.01 -1.47 15.50
N ASN A 113 -5.23 -0.21 15.86
CA ASN A 113 -4.32 0.91 15.61
C ASN A 113 -3.53 1.31 16.85
N ARG A 114 -3.33 0.38 17.79
CA ARG A 114 -2.35 0.54 18.88
C ARG A 114 -0.95 0.62 18.30
N LYS A 115 -0.09 1.50 18.83
CA LYS A 115 1.27 1.76 18.34
C LYS A 115 2.12 0.51 18.31
N ASN A 116 1.99 -0.37 19.30
CA ASN A 116 2.72 -1.65 19.32
C ASN A 116 2.33 -2.62 18.19
N ASN A 117 1.23 -2.35 17.47
CA ASN A 117 0.77 -3.12 16.33
C ASN A 117 1.06 -2.41 14.98
N LEU A 118 1.64 -1.21 15.01
CA LEU A 118 1.90 -0.41 13.81
C LEU A 118 3.41 -0.32 13.55
N GLU A 119 3.79 -0.56 12.30
CA GLU A 119 5.17 -0.45 11.84
C GLU A 119 5.24 0.46 10.60
N ILE A 120 6.13 1.44 10.59
CA ILE A 120 6.44 2.21 9.39
C ILE A 120 7.31 1.33 8.50
N TYR A 121 6.81 1.02 7.30
CA TYR A 121 7.53 0.17 6.37
C TYR A 121 8.47 1.00 5.48
N ASP A 122 9.77 0.69 5.52
CA ASP A 122 10.74 1.27 4.62
C ASP A 122 10.66 0.60 3.24
N ARG A 123 10.14 1.33 2.25
CA ARG A 123 10.03 0.84 0.86
C ARG A 123 11.37 0.79 0.14
N TYR A 124 12.47 1.20 0.76
CA TYR A 124 13.81 1.10 0.18
C TYR A 124 14.63 -0.01 0.83
N SER A 125 14.07 -0.74 1.80
CA SER A 125 14.73 -1.91 2.36
C SER A 125 14.99 -2.94 1.26
N LYS A 126 16.15 -3.61 1.33
CA LYS A 126 16.49 -4.71 0.42
C LYS A 126 15.42 -5.82 0.52
N ASN A 127 15.21 -6.53 -0.59
CA ASN A 127 14.35 -7.70 -0.58
C ASN A 127 14.92 -8.79 0.32
N ASP A 128 14.04 -9.51 1.01
CA ASP A 128 14.37 -10.82 1.52
C ASP A 128 14.48 -11.80 0.37
N CYS A 129 15.38 -12.77 0.50
CA CYS A 129 15.60 -13.82 -0.49
C CYS A 129 15.53 -15.19 0.17
N GLU A 130 15.03 -16.17 -0.57
CA GLU A 130 14.90 -17.55 -0.15
C GLU A 130 15.57 -18.47 -1.18
N LYS A 131 16.51 -19.30 -0.72
CA LYS A 131 17.12 -20.31 -1.58
C LYS A 131 16.10 -21.41 -1.86
N ILE A 132 15.69 -21.55 -3.12
CA ILE A 132 14.68 -22.54 -3.53
C ILE A 132 15.34 -23.90 -3.76
N ASP A 133 16.46 -23.92 -4.48
CA ASP A 133 17.27 -25.11 -4.74
C ASP A 133 18.74 -24.75 -4.97
N HIS A 134 19.55 -25.65 -5.53
CA HIS A 134 20.98 -25.41 -5.78
C HIS A 134 21.28 -24.40 -6.88
N GLU A 135 20.33 -24.17 -7.81
CA GLU A 135 20.48 -23.31 -8.98
C GLU A 135 19.59 -22.06 -8.91
N THR A 136 18.57 -22.03 -8.05
CA THR A 136 17.53 -21.00 -8.03
C THR A 136 17.46 -20.25 -6.70
N MET A 137 17.48 -18.91 -6.78
CA MET A 137 17.14 -18.01 -5.69
C MET A 137 15.78 -17.35 -5.95
N GLY A 138 14.94 -17.29 -4.92
CA GLY A 138 13.69 -16.54 -4.91
C GLY A 138 13.86 -15.17 -4.24
N ILE A 139 13.50 -14.10 -4.93
CA ILE A 139 13.43 -12.73 -4.39
C ILE A 139 11.99 -12.45 -3.97
N ILE A 140 11.77 -12.14 -2.69
CA ILE A 140 10.43 -11.85 -2.16
C ILE A 140 10.02 -10.44 -2.56
N LEU A 141 9.04 -10.34 -3.45
CA LEU A 141 8.49 -9.07 -3.92
C LEU A 141 7.36 -8.64 -2.98
N ARG A 142 7.52 -7.47 -2.36
CA ARG A 142 6.57 -6.92 -1.40
C ARG A 142 5.68 -5.85 -2.05
N ASP A 143 4.45 -5.73 -1.55
CA ASP A 143 3.59 -4.60 -1.89
C ASP A 143 4.08 -3.29 -1.26
N LYS A 144 3.37 -2.18 -1.52
CA LYS A 144 3.73 -0.86 -0.98
C LYS A 144 3.65 -0.76 0.55
N PHE A 145 3.11 -1.75 1.25
CA PHE A 145 2.96 -1.84 2.70
C PHE A 145 3.86 -2.92 3.32
N GLY A 146 4.72 -3.56 2.52
CA GLY A 146 5.66 -4.57 3.01
C GLY A 146 5.08 -5.96 3.15
N ASN A 147 3.89 -6.24 2.61
CA ASN A 147 3.36 -7.60 2.58
C ASN A 147 3.98 -8.38 1.41
N PRO A 148 4.49 -9.61 1.62
CA PRO A 148 4.90 -10.48 0.52
C PRO A 148 3.73 -10.70 -0.43
N LYS A 149 3.98 -10.57 -1.73
CA LYS A 149 2.95 -10.70 -2.76
C LYS A 149 3.29 -11.73 -3.82
N ASP A 150 4.53 -11.69 -4.29
CA ASP A 150 5.03 -12.53 -5.38
C ASP A 150 6.49 -12.90 -5.09
N THR A 151 7.01 -13.89 -5.83
CA THR A 151 8.43 -14.28 -5.77
C THR A 151 9.00 -14.23 -7.18
N ALA A 152 10.07 -13.47 -7.40
CA ALA A 152 10.84 -13.53 -8.63
C ALA A 152 11.94 -14.60 -8.51
N LEU A 153 12.15 -15.39 -9.55
CA LEU A 153 13.21 -16.39 -9.61
C LEU A 153 14.38 -15.84 -10.40
N ILE A 154 15.60 -16.05 -9.91
CA ILE A 154 16.86 -15.76 -10.60
C ILE A 154 17.80 -16.97 -10.46
N ASP A 155 18.81 -17.05 -11.31
CA ASP A 155 19.86 -18.05 -11.14
C ASP A 155 20.74 -17.69 -9.94
N MET A 156 21.28 -18.70 -9.26
CA MET A 156 22.17 -18.52 -8.11
C MET A 156 23.41 -17.69 -8.44
N ASP A 157 23.89 -17.75 -9.69
CA ASP A 157 25.05 -17.00 -10.16
C ASP A 157 24.78 -15.49 -10.24
N ASP A 158 23.52 -15.08 -10.47
CA ASP A 158 23.12 -13.67 -10.59
C ASP A 158 22.81 -13.02 -9.23
N VAL A 159 22.80 -13.80 -8.13
CA VAL A 159 22.41 -13.30 -6.79
C VAL A 159 23.30 -12.15 -6.33
N ASN A 160 24.61 -12.24 -6.59
CA ASN A 160 25.54 -11.20 -6.17
C ASN A 160 25.22 -9.87 -6.84
N ASP A 161 24.94 -9.86 -8.14
CA ASP A 161 24.69 -8.60 -8.84
C ASP A 161 23.28 -8.07 -8.55
N VAL A 162 22.28 -8.96 -8.50
CA VAL A 162 20.88 -8.59 -8.33
C VAL A 162 20.55 -8.14 -6.89
N VAL A 163 21.13 -8.77 -5.88
CA VAL A 163 20.76 -8.56 -4.46
C VAL A 163 21.75 -7.66 -3.72
N LYS A 164 23.04 -7.71 -4.06
CA LYS A 164 24.08 -6.97 -3.31
C LYS A 164 24.01 -5.47 -3.55
N ASP A 165 23.69 -5.05 -4.77
CA ASP A 165 23.64 -3.65 -5.22
C ASP A 165 22.55 -2.81 -4.54
N GLY A 166 21.72 -3.45 -3.70
CA GLY A 166 20.80 -2.76 -2.81
C GLY A 166 19.56 -2.21 -3.52
N TYR A 167 19.27 -2.72 -4.71
CA TYR A 167 17.97 -2.53 -5.33
C TYR A 167 16.87 -3.19 -4.50
N ASN A 168 15.72 -2.51 -4.43
CA ASN A 168 14.47 -3.12 -3.98
C ASN A 168 13.60 -3.41 -5.20
N TRP A 169 13.51 -4.69 -5.53
CA TRP A 169 12.72 -5.26 -6.61
C TRP A 169 11.26 -5.38 -6.21
N VAL A 170 10.37 -4.92 -7.08
CA VAL A 170 8.92 -4.98 -6.88
C VAL A 170 8.23 -5.46 -8.16
N ALA A 171 7.10 -6.14 -7.99
CA ALA A 171 6.21 -6.43 -9.10
C ALA A 171 5.53 -5.13 -9.58
N TYR A 172 5.69 -4.81 -10.85
CA TYR A 172 5.10 -3.65 -11.49
C TYR A 172 4.24 -4.06 -12.68
N ARG A 173 3.04 -3.48 -12.76
CA ARG A 173 2.09 -3.76 -13.84
C ARG A 173 1.85 -2.51 -14.67
N LYS A 174 2.07 -2.61 -15.98
CA LYS A 174 1.78 -1.54 -16.96
C LYS A 174 0.78 -2.08 -17.99
N GLY A 175 -0.48 -1.67 -17.89
CA GLY A 175 -1.56 -2.30 -18.65
C GLY A 175 -1.67 -3.79 -18.28
N ASN A 176 -1.46 -4.67 -19.26
CA ASN A 176 -1.51 -6.12 -19.05
C ASN A 176 -0.14 -6.73 -18.72
N GLU A 177 0.95 -6.00 -18.95
CA GLU A 177 2.32 -6.49 -18.75
C GLU A 177 2.70 -6.45 -17.27
N LEU A 178 3.15 -7.60 -16.74
CA LEU A 178 3.79 -7.72 -15.44
C LEU A 178 5.30 -7.73 -15.64
N MET A 179 6.03 -6.99 -14.82
CA MET A 179 7.49 -6.92 -14.82
C MET A 179 8.00 -6.90 -13.38
N VAL A 180 9.24 -7.34 -13.18
CA VAL A 180 9.97 -7.16 -11.92
C VAL A 180 10.92 -5.98 -12.11
N VAL A 181 10.82 -4.98 -11.23
CA VAL A 181 11.52 -3.71 -11.45
C VAL A 181 12.09 -3.13 -10.16
N ALA A 182 13.21 -2.41 -10.28
CA ALA A 182 13.74 -1.55 -9.22
C ALA A 182 13.43 -0.09 -9.56
N ASN A 183 12.92 0.67 -8.58
CA ASN A 183 12.66 2.11 -8.76
C ASN A 183 13.86 2.90 -8.20
N THR A 184 14.63 3.52 -9.08
CA THR A 184 15.80 4.34 -8.71
C THR A 184 15.52 5.83 -8.92
N LYS A 185 16.44 6.70 -8.49
CA LYS A 185 16.38 8.14 -8.77
C LYS A 185 16.47 8.47 -10.26
N ASN A 186 17.16 7.62 -11.03
CA ASN A 186 17.41 7.82 -12.46
C ASN A 186 16.33 7.19 -13.34
N GLY A 187 15.37 6.49 -12.74
CA GLY A 187 14.33 5.79 -13.46
C GLY A 187 14.16 4.36 -12.98
N ARG A 188 13.36 3.62 -13.73
CA ARG A 188 13.00 2.25 -13.43
C ARG A 188 13.93 1.32 -14.20
N ILE A 189 14.50 0.33 -13.51
CA ILE A 189 15.31 -0.73 -14.09
C ILE A 189 14.45 -2.00 -14.09
N ARG A 190 14.39 -2.74 -15.20
CA ARG A 190 13.74 -4.06 -15.24
C ARG A 190 14.76 -5.15 -14.89
N LEU A 191 14.31 -6.18 -14.16
CA LEU A 191 15.19 -7.24 -13.66
C LEU A 191 15.73 -8.11 -14.80
N ASP A 192 14.88 -8.43 -15.77
CA ASP A 192 15.28 -9.18 -16.97
C ASP A 192 16.37 -8.44 -17.75
N GLU A 193 16.18 -7.14 -18.00
CA GLU A 193 17.17 -6.27 -18.67
C GLU A 193 18.47 -6.15 -17.89
N PHE A 194 18.38 -6.06 -16.56
CA PHE A 194 19.55 -6.03 -15.70
C PHE A 194 20.37 -7.34 -15.78
N ILE A 195 19.71 -8.49 -15.88
CA ILE A 195 20.39 -9.79 -15.96
C ILE A 195 20.99 -10.05 -17.35
N MET A 196 20.25 -9.72 -18.41
CA MET A 196 20.64 -10.06 -19.78
C MET A 196 21.50 -8.98 -20.46
N GLU A 197 21.51 -7.75 -19.93
CA GLU A 197 22.25 -6.61 -20.49
C GLU A 197 22.09 -6.46 -22.03
N PRO A 198 20.85 -6.41 -22.55
CA PRO A 198 20.64 -6.39 -24.00
C PRO A 198 21.10 -5.06 -24.64
N GLU A 199 21.44 -5.11 -25.92
CA GLU A 199 21.70 -3.89 -26.72
C GLU A 199 20.46 -2.98 -26.80
N GLU A 200 20.70 -1.68 -27.09
CA GLU A 200 19.62 -0.70 -27.17
C GLU A 200 18.57 -1.09 -28.22
N GLY A 201 17.31 -1.15 -27.80
CA GLY A 201 16.18 -1.49 -28.68
C GLY A 201 15.85 -2.99 -28.74
N ALA A 202 16.75 -3.87 -28.30
CA ALA A 202 16.45 -5.29 -28.17
C ALA A 202 15.43 -5.54 -27.05
N LYS A 203 14.65 -6.62 -27.18
CA LYS A 203 13.62 -7.00 -26.21
C LYS A 203 13.96 -8.33 -25.58
N ILE A 204 13.65 -8.47 -24.31
CA ILE A 204 13.76 -9.76 -23.62
C ILE A 204 12.41 -10.45 -23.63
N HIS A 205 12.43 -11.74 -23.94
CA HIS A 205 11.27 -12.60 -23.90
C HIS A 205 11.47 -13.72 -22.87
N HIS A 206 10.48 -13.88 -21.99
CA HIS A 206 10.40 -15.02 -21.08
C HIS A 206 9.83 -16.23 -21.83
N ILE A 207 10.64 -17.28 -22.01
CA ILE A 207 10.30 -18.48 -22.79
C ILE A 207 9.02 -19.16 -22.25
N ASN A 208 8.91 -19.28 -20.94
CA ASN A 208 7.72 -19.84 -20.28
C ASN A 208 6.55 -18.85 -20.11
N LEU A 209 6.67 -17.64 -20.66
CA LEU A 209 5.69 -16.55 -20.53
C LEU A 209 5.39 -16.11 -19.09
N ASN A 210 6.27 -16.44 -18.13
CA ASN A 210 6.19 -16.01 -16.74
C ASN A 210 7.22 -14.90 -16.46
N PRO A 211 6.80 -13.63 -16.34
CA PRO A 211 7.70 -12.51 -16.07
C PRO A 211 8.35 -12.53 -14.67
N LEU A 212 7.91 -13.41 -13.78
CA LEU A 212 8.52 -13.62 -12.48
C LEU A 212 9.70 -14.59 -12.57
N ASP A 213 9.83 -15.38 -13.62
CA ASP A 213 10.94 -16.33 -13.79
C ASP A 213 12.07 -15.71 -14.62
N ASN A 214 12.98 -15.01 -13.95
CA ASN A 214 14.06 -14.24 -14.57
C ASN A 214 15.40 -15.01 -14.59
N ARG A 215 15.35 -16.35 -14.47
CA ARG A 215 16.52 -17.21 -14.69
C ARG A 215 16.93 -17.10 -16.16
N ARG A 216 18.23 -16.99 -16.44
CA ARG A 216 18.82 -16.87 -17.78
C ARG A 216 18.34 -17.96 -18.73
N LYS A 217 18.18 -19.20 -18.25
CA LYS A 217 17.63 -20.32 -19.05
C LYS A 217 16.20 -20.10 -19.55
N ASN A 218 15.48 -19.14 -18.96
CA ASN A 218 14.12 -18.76 -19.33
C ASN A 218 14.06 -17.41 -20.08
N LEU A 219 15.19 -16.74 -20.32
CA LEU A 219 15.26 -15.45 -20.98
C LEU A 219 15.92 -15.59 -22.36
N GLU A 220 15.32 -14.99 -23.38
CA GLU A 220 15.92 -14.87 -24.71
C GLU A 220 15.86 -13.42 -25.20
N ILE A 221 16.92 -12.96 -25.86
CA ILE A 221 16.95 -11.65 -26.52
C ILE A 221 16.34 -11.80 -27.92
N LYS A 222 15.34 -10.97 -28.21
CA LYS A 222 14.74 -10.82 -29.54
C LYS A 222 15.10 -9.45 -30.10
N GLU A 223 15.77 -9.45 -31.25
CA GLU A 223 15.89 -8.25 -32.08
C GLU A 223 14.51 -7.87 -32.62
N LEU A 224 14.27 -6.57 -32.79
CA LEU A 224 13.02 -6.01 -33.30
C LEU A 224 12.81 -6.31 -34.78
#